data_AF-R6BV02-F1
#
_entry.id   AF-R6BV02-F1
#
_cell.length_a   1.000
_cell.length_b   1.000
_cell.length_c   1.000
_cell.angle_alpha   90.00
_cell.angle_beta   90.00
_cell.angle_gamma   90.00
#
_symmetry.space_group_name_H-M   'P 1'
#
loop_
_entity.id
_entity.type
_entity.pdbx_description
1 polymer ?
#
loop_
_entity_poly.entity_id
_entity_poly.type
_entity_poly.pdbx_seq_one_letter_code
_entity_poly.pdbx_strand_id
1 'polypeptide(L)'
;MKKKLAAVTALALSLVLSACSLPAGKTWKDSDFQFQKGEETVALSKDSGFMIFGDETYSFSFDGNNNQDYDESFALARGLKVGDSLDEYLNEFQVKPANAMWELVYDSGDTRVINYDNETAEEIYKEYEDANAWLDIAFYKDGSKWKNMAAADLADVWFCDKDSSYKDDVVILSVNTDDSGKIQCISVYYFTYGSEWIEWQGWEE
;
A
#
# COMPACT_ATOMS: atom_id res chain seq x y z
N MET A 1 71.15 32.98 13.44
CA MET A 1 70.76 32.58 14.82
C MET A 1 69.68 33.59 15.26
N LYS A 2 68.45 33.29 15.69
CA LYS A 2 67.83 32.13 16.36
C LYS A 2 66.34 32.01 15.97
N LYS A 3 65.90 30.74 15.84
CA LYS A 3 64.60 30.10 16.13
C LYS A 3 63.28 30.75 15.64
N LYS A 4 62.67 30.09 14.63
CA LYS A 4 61.23 30.15 14.32
C LYS A 4 60.46 29.26 15.31
N LEU A 5 59.39 29.78 15.91
CA LEU A 5 58.40 29.01 16.66
C LEU A 5 57.29 28.59 15.69
N ALA A 6 57.03 27.28 15.58
CA ALA A 6 55.92 26.74 14.82
C ALA A 6 54.63 26.85 15.65
N ALA A 7 53.61 27.52 15.10
CA ALA A 7 52.25 27.40 15.61
C ALA A 7 51.60 26.19 14.94
N VAL A 8 51.31 25.18 15.76
CA VAL A 8 50.49 24.03 15.39
C VAL A 8 49.04 24.49 15.41
N THR A 9 48.47 24.74 14.23
CA THR A 9 47.02 24.89 14.09
C THR A 9 46.43 23.51 13.89
N ALA A 10 45.61 23.09 14.86
CA ALA A 10 44.93 21.81 14.90
C ALA A 10 44.09 21.60 13.63
N LEU A 11 44.35 20.49 12.95
CA LEU A 11 43.51 19.97 11.88
C LEU A 11 42.20 19.49 12.53
N ALA A 12 41.13 20.26 12.38
CA ALA A 12 39.80 19.78 12.73
C ALA A 12 39.46 18.63 11.77
N LEU A 13 39.48 17.40 12.28
CA LEU A 13 38.92 16.23 11.62
C LEU A 13 37.42 16.47 11.45
N SER A 14 37.02 17.00 10.30
CA SER A 14 35.64 16.90 9.83
C SER A 14 35.38 15.44 9.46
N LEU A 15 34.98 14.65 10.45
CA LEU A 15 34.24 13.41 10.22
C LEU A 15 32.93 13.79 9.52
N VAL A 16 32.97 13.82 8.19
CA VAL A 16 31.74 13.71 7.42
C VAL A 16 31.24 12.31 7.70
N LEU A 17 30.24 12.20 8.58
CA LEU A 17 29.31 11.09 8.52
C LEU A 17 28.72 11.11 7.11
N SER A 18 29.30 10.33 6.20
CA SER A 18 28.51 9.77 5.12
C SER A 18 27.52 8.84 5.80
N ALA A 19 26.42 9.42 6.28
CA ALA A 19 25.19 8.69 6.49
C ALA A 19 25.01 7.83 5.23
N CYS A 20 24.85 6.53 5.42
CA CYS A 20 24.31 5.67 4.39
C CYS A 20 23.05 6.37 3.88
N SER A 21 23.13 7.00 2.71
CA SER A 21 21.94 7.49 2.03
C SER A 21 21.17 6.22 1.70
N LEU A 22 20.19 5.90 2.55
CA LEU A 22 19.10 5.02 2.17
C LEU A 22 18.65 5.48 0.78
N PRO A 23 18.42 4.56 -0.17
CA PRO A 23 17.93 4.95 -1.49
C PRO A 23 16.74 5.87 -1.31
N ALA A 24 16.74 7.01 -2.00
CA ALA A 24 15.66 7.97 -1.93
C ALA A 24 14.33 7.23 -2.13
N GLY A 25 13.37 7.42 -1.22
CA GLY A 25 12.06 6.76 -1.31
C GLY A 25 11.41 7.00 -2.67
N LYS A 26 10.65 6.02 -3.17
CA LYS A 26 9.91 6.19 -4.42
C LYS A 26 8.94 7.37 -4.21
N THR A 27 8.89 8.27 -5.19
CA THR A 27 7.89 9.35 -5.19
C THR A 27 6.66 8.84 -5.93
N TRP A 28 5.50 9.02 -5.32
CA TRP A 28 4.23 8.50 -5.80
C TRP A 28 3.47 9.56 -6.60
N LYS A 29 2.85 9.13 -7.71
CA LYS A 29 2.05 9.96 -8.62
C LYS A 29 0.74 9.25 -8.96
N ASP A 30 -0.25 10.00 -9.43
CA ASP A 30 -1.58 9.44 -9.78
C ASP A 30 -1.50 8.25 -10.74
N SER A 31 -0.53 8.26 -11.68
CA SER A 31 -0.35 7.16 -12.64
C SER A 31 0.19 5.87 -12.04
N ASP A 32 0.73 5.87 -10.82
CA ASP A 32 1.19 4.64 -10.17
C ASP A 32 0.02 3.74 -9.73
N PHE A 33 -1.18 4.31 -9.58
CA PHE A 33 -2.40 3.60 -9.14
C PHE A 33 -3.35 3.27 -10.31
N GLN A 34 -2.87 3.41 -11.55
CA GLN A 34 -3.63 3.08 -12.74
C GLN A 34 -3.42 1.62 -13.13
N PHE A 35 -4.34 1.11 -13.94
CA PHE A 35 -4.29 -0.25 -14.46
C PHE A 35 -3.97 -0.22 -15.96
N GLN A 36 -3.10 -1.11 -16.40
CA GLN A 36 -2.57 -1.13 -17.76
C GLN A 36 -2.72 -2.51 -18.40
N LYS A 37 -3.07 -2.48 -19.69
CA LYS A 37 -3.07 -3.66 -20.56
C LYS A 37 -2.67 -3.27 -21.98
N GLY A 38 -1.44 -3.59 -22.36
CA GLY A 38 -0.89 -3.13 -23.65
C GLY A 38 -0.87 -1.62 -23.72
N GLU A 39 -1.61 -1.03 -24.66
CA GLU A 39 -1.77 0.43 -24.78
C GLU A 39 -2.98 0.98 -24.00
N GLU A 40 -3.84 0.09 -23.48
CA GLU A 40 -5.00 0.45 -22.68
C GLU A 40 -4.57 0.87 -21.28
N THR A 41 -5.16 1.95 -20.77
CA THR A 41 -4.96 2.42 -19.40
C THR A 41 -6.30 2.81 -18.79
N VAL A 42 -6.60 2.24 -17.63
CA VAL A 42 -7.76 2.60 -16.82
C VAL A 42 -7.29 3.41 -15.63
N ALA A 43 -7.81 4.63 -15.53
CA ALA A 43 -7.61 5.47 -14.35
C ALA A 43 -8.75 5.25 -13.37
N LEU A 44 -8.41 5.10 -12.09
CA LEU A 44 -9.41 4.99 -11.04
C LEU A 44 -10.06 6.34 -10.79
N SER A 45 -11.40 6.36 -10.76
CA SER A 45 -12.14 7.56 -10.39
C SER A 45 -12.14 7.71 -8.87
N LYS A 46 -12.37 8.93 -8.38
CA LYS A 46 -12.60 9.10 -6.94
C LYS A 46 -13.90 8.38 -6.54
N ASP A 47 -13.91 7.83 -5.33
CA ASP A 47 -14.99 7.07 -4.70
C ASP A 47 -15.35 5.80 -5.50
N SER A 48 -14.29 5.11 -5.93
CA SER A 48 -14.36 3.87 -6.69
C SER A 48 -13.21 2.93 -6.36
N GLY A 49 -13.38 1.67 -6.74
CA GLY A 49 -12.34 0.66 -6.69
C GLY A 49 -12.20 -0.08 -8.01
N PHE A 50 -11.09 -0.80 -8.11
CA PHE A 50 -10.78 -1.68 -9.24
C PHE A 50 -10.12 -2.93 -8.70
N MET A 51 -10.61 -4.10 -9.14
CA MET A 51 -10.15 -5.39 -8.66
C MET A 51 -9.80 -6.29 -9.83
N ILE A 52 -8.71 -7.04 -9.67
CA ILE A 52 -8.26 -8.10 -10.56
C ILE A 52 -8.19 -9.37 -9.73
N PHE A 53 -9.06 -10.34 -9.99
CA PHE A 53 -9.13 -11.61 -9.27
C PHE A 53 -9.07 -12.77 -10.26
N GLY A 54 -7.92 -13.46 -10.31
CA GLY A 54 -7.66 -14.43 -11.37
C GLY A 54 -7.79 -13.80 -12.76
N ASP A 55 -8.70 -14.33 -13.57
CA ASP A 55 -9.00 -13.85 -14.93
C ASP A 55 -10.13 -12.80 -14.95
N GLU A 56 -10.76 -12.52 -13.81
CA GLU A 56 -11.84 -11.55 -13.69
C GLU A 56 -11.25 -10.17 -13.35
N THR A 57 -11.76 -9.14 -14.00
CA THR A 57 -11.38 -7.76 -13.71
C THR A 57 -12.61 -6.88 -13.77
N TYR A 58 -12.78 -6.02 -12.77
CA TYR A 58 -13.90 -5.10 -12.72
C TYR A 58 -13.58 -3.82 -11.95
N SER A 59 -14.31 -2.78 -12.27
CA SER A 59 -14.35 -1.52 -11.54
C SER A 59 -15.72 -1.34 -10.90
N PHE A 60 -15.76 -0.65 -9.77
CA PHE A 60 -16.98 -0.41 -9.03
C PHE A 60 -16.98 0.96 -8.39
N SER A 61 -18.13 1.61 -8.34
CA SER A 61 -18.33 2.85 -7.59
C SER A 61 -18.96 2.56 -6.23
N PHE A 62 -18.64 3.39 -5.25
CA PHE A 62 -19.14 3.18 -3.88
C PHE A 62 -20.64 3.50 -3.74
N ASP A 63 -21.18 4.30 -4.66
CA ASP A 63 -22.63 4.53 -4.79
C ASP A 63 -23.37 3.40 -5.55
N GLY A 64 -22.65 2.40 -6.06
CA GLY A 64 -23.17 1.26 -6.81
C GLY A 64 -23.70 1.55 -8.21
N ASN A 65 -23.59 2.79 -8.71
CA ASN A 65 -24.20 3.21 -9.98
C ASN A 65 -23.31 3.03 -11.21
N ASN A 66 -22.01 2.81 -11.02
CA ASN A 66 -21.03 2.79 -12.11
C ASN A 66 -20.02 1.65 -11.93
N ASN A 67 -20.47 0.44 -12.26
CA ASN A 67 -19.64 -0.76 -12.26
C ASN A 67 -19.41 -1.21 -13.71
N GLN A 68 -18.20 -1.69 -13.99
CA GLN A 68 -17.82 -2.19 -15.30
C GLN A 68 -16.95 -3.43 -15.15
N ASP A 69 -17.35 -4.51 -15.81
CA ASP A 69 -16.55 -5.72 -15.98
C ASP A 69 -15.65 -5.60 -17.22
N TYR A 70 -14.52 -6.27 -17.16
CA TYR A 70 -13.54 -6.37 -18.24
C TYR A 70 -13.28 -7.84 -18.57
N ASP A 71 -13.24 -8.17 -19.86
CA ASP A 71 -13.04 -9.54 -20.35
C ASP A 71 -11.58 -10.04 -20.22
N GLU A 72 -10.65 -9.18 -19.80
CA GLU A 72 -9.21 -9.47 -19.84
C GLU A 72 -8.50 -8.85 -18.62
N SER A 73 -7.49 -9.56 -18.08
CA SER A 73 -6.75 -9.12 -16.90
C SER A 73 -5.81 -7.94 -17.17
N PHE A 74 -5.77 -7.01 -16.22
CA PHE A 74 -4.86 -5.87 -16.19
C PHE A 74 -3.65 -6.14 -15.28
N ALA A 75 -2.66 -5.24 -15.33
CA ALA A 75 -1.64 -5.09 -14.32
C ALA A 75 -1.69 -3.68 -13.72
N LEU A 76 -1.20 -3.48 -12.50
CA LEU A 76 -0.91 -2.14 -12.01
C LEU A 76 0.16 -1.49 -12.87
N ALA A 77 0.10 -0.17 -13.04
CA ALA A 77 1.03 0.60 -13.89
C ALA A 77 2.50 0.48 -13.46
N ARG A 78 2.76 0.08 -12.22
CA ARG A 78 4.10 -0.25 -11.71
C ARG A 78 4.59 -1.66 -12.07
N GLY A 79 3.76 -2.45 -12.75
CA GLY A 79 4.07 -3.77 -13.30
C GLY A 79 3.50 -4.96 -12.53
N LEU A 80 2.89 -4.74 -11.36
CA LEU A 80 2.35 -5.83 -10.52
C LEU A 80 1.11 -6.45 -11.16
N LYS A 81 1.06 -7.78 -11.23
CA LYS A 81 -0.05 -8.55 -11.78
C LYS A 81 -0.40 -9.73 -10.89
N VAL A 82 -1.62 -10.25 -11.07
CA VAL A 82 -2.00 -11.54 -10.47
C VAL A 82 -1.03 -12.62 -10.94
N GLY A 83 -0.62 -13.47 -9.99
CA GLY A 83 0.35 -14.53 -10.17
C GLY A 83 1.80 -14.14 -9.92
N ASP A 84 2.10 -12.86 -9.69
CA ASP A 84 3.38 -12.42 -9.14
C ASP A 84 3.54 -12.89 -7.68
N SER A 85 4.78 -12.85 -7.20
CA SER A 85 5.11 -13.17 -5.82
C SER A 85 4.86 -12.00 -4.87
N LEU A 86 4.60 -12.30 -3.60
CA LEU A 86 4.50 -11.32 -2.54
C LEU A 86 5.77 -10.47 -2.46
N ASP A 87 6.96 -11.07 -2.61
CA ASP A 87 8.24 -10.35 -2.62
C ASP A 87 8.33 -9.26 -3.70
N GLU A 88 7.74 -9.50 -4.88
CA GLU A 88 7.68 -8.49 -5.95
C GLU A 88 6.81 -7.31 -5.52
N TYR A 89 5.67 -7.56 -4.88
CA TYR A 89 4.84 -6.51 -4.29
C TYR A 89 5.59 -5.74 -3.19
N LEU A 90 6.21 -6.46 -2.24
CA LEU A 90 6.93 -5.86 -1.12
C LEU A 90 8.02 -4.89 -1.60
N ASN A 91 8.81 -5.33 -2.57
CA ASN A 91 9.90 -4.53 -3.14
C ASN A 91 9.39 -3.40 -4.04
N GLU A 92 8.41 -3.66 -4.92
CA GLU A 92 7.94 -2.65 -5.85
C GLU A 92 7.18 -1.52 -5.14
N PHE A 93 6.44 -1.85 -4.08
CA PHE A 93 5.64 -0.88 -3.34
C PHE A 93 6.26 -0.39 -2.03
N GLN A 94 7.50 -0.79 -1.73
CA GLN A 94 8.23 -0.40 -0.51
C GLN A 94 7.43 -0.71 0.76
N VAL A 95 6.81 -1.89 0.77
CA VAL A 95 6.02 -2.42 1.89
C VAL A 95 6.97 -2.77 3.03
N LYS A 96 6.63 -2.33 4.24
CA LYS A 96 7.42 -2.54 5.46
C LYS A 96 6.49 -2.51 6.67
N PRO A 97 6.92 -3.01 7.84
CA PRO A 97 6.08 -3.01 9.04
C PRO A 97 5.48 -1.66 9.43
N ALA A 98 6.17 -0.57 9.10
CA ALA A 98 5.71 0.78 9.44
C ALA A 98 4.49 1.26 8.63
N ASN A 99 4.12 0.62 7.52
CA ASN A 99 3.08 1.10 6.60
C ASN A 99 2.14 0.02 6.05
N ALA A 100 2.14 -1.18 6.63
CA ALA A 100 1.38 -2.29 6.13
C ALA A 100 0.71 -3.09 7.26
N MET A 101 -0.40 -3.72 6.94
CA MET A 101 -1.14 -4.60 7.84
C MET A 101 -1.69 -5.79 7.07
N TRP A 102 -1.86 -6.91 7.78
CA TRP A 102 -2.66 -8.02 7.28
C TRP A 102 -4.11 -7.83 7.70
N GLU A 103 -5.00 -7.88 6.71
CA GLU A 103 -6.42 -8.14 6.88
C GLU A 103 -6.66 -9.65 6.71
N LEU A 104 -7.21 -10.28 7.74
CA LEU A 104 -7.50 -11.70 7.81
C LEU A 104 -9.01 -11.89 7.79
N VAL A 105 -9.53 -12.39 6.68
CA VAL A 105 -10.97 -12.59 6.47
C VAL A 105 -11.29 -14.07 6.63
N TYR A 106 -12.16 -14.41 7.58
CA TYR A 106 -12.56 -15.78 7.84
C TYR A 106 -13.89 -16.12 7.16
N ASP A 107 -14.10 -17.40 6.84
CA ASP A 107 -15.37 -17.89 6.27
C ASP A 107 -16.60 -17.62 7.17
N SER A 108 -16.38 -17.37 8.48
CA SER A 108 -17.44 -16.94 9.41
C SER A 108 -17.97 -15.54 9.11
N GLY A 109 -17.25 -14.75 8.31
CA GLY A 109 -17.46 -13.32 8.13
C GLY A 109 -16.71 -12.46 9.15
N ASP A 110 -15.98 -13.08 10.09
CA ASP A 110 -15.12 -12.32 11.01
C ASP A 110 -13.90 -11.78 10.24
N THR A 111 -13.53 -10.52 10.51
CA THR A 111 -12.30 -9.91 10.01
C THR A 111 -11.39 -9.54 11.17
N ARG A 112 -10.10 -9.88 11.04
CA ARG A 112 -9.06 -9.51 12.01
C ARG A 112 -7.94 -8.74 11.33
N VAL A 113 -7.42 -7.76 12.04
CA VAL A 113 -6.29 -6.94 11.58
C VAL A 113 -5.08 -7.20 12.46
N ILE A 114 -3.93 -7.39 11.83
CA ILE A 114 -2.64 -7.44 12.52
C ILE A 114 -1.62 -6.60 11.76
N ASN A 115 -0.68 -6.00 12.48
CA ASN A 115 0.43 -5.32 11.81
C ASN A 115 1.28 -6.33 11.06
N TYR A 116 1.76 -5.94 9.89
CA TYR A 116 2.82 -6.68 9.21
C TYR A 116 4.14 -6.51 9.98
N ASP A 117 4.86 -7.59 10.28
CA ASP A 117 6.18 -7.60 10.92
C ASP A 117 7.23 -8.41 10.12
N ASN A 118 7.10 -8.40 8.79
CA ASN A 118 7.96 -9.13 7.83
C ASN A 118 7.73 -10.65 7.80
N GLU A 119 6.55 -11.10 8.21
CA GLU A 119 6.14 -12.49 8.03
C GLU A 119 5.99 -12.81 6.55
N THR A 120 6.27 -14.06 6.21
CA THR A 120 5.93 -14.64 4.92
C THR A 120 4.45 -15.02 4.87
N ALA A 121 3.90 -15.21 3.67
CA ALA A 121 2.54 -15.74 3.52
C ALA A 121 2.38 -17.11 4.21
N GLU A 122 3.36 -18.01 4.08
CA GLU A 122 3.34 -19.33 4.73
C GLU A 122 3.21 -19.22 6.26
N GLU A 123 3.94 -18.28 6.88
CA GLU A 123 3.87 -18.04 8.33
C GLU A 123 2.48 -17.53 8.75
N ILE A 124 1.90 -16.62 7.96
CA ILE A 124 0.55 -16.08 8.22
C ILE A 124 -0.50 -17.18 8.09
N TYR A 125 -0.50 -17.95 7.01
CA TYR A 125 -1.47 -19.03 6.81
C TYR A 125 -1.33 -20.16 7.83
N LYS A 126 -0.12 -20.36 8.38
CA LYS A 126 0.13 -21.35 9.43
C LYS A 126 -0.33 -20.87 10.82
N GLU A 127 -0.17 -19.60 11.13
CA GLU A 127 -0.59 -19.04 12.42
C GLU A 127 -2.10 -18.79 12.46
N TYR A 128 -2.65 -18.34 11.34
CA TYR A 128 -4.05 -17.97 11.16
C TYR A 128 -4.72 -18.94 10.19
N GLU A 129 -4.78 -20.22 10.60
CA GLU A 129 -5.46 -21.26 9.83
C GLU A 129 -6.89 -20.81 9.45
N ASP A 130 -7.31 -21.17 8.24
CA ASP A 130 -8.62 -20.83 7.63
C ASP A 130 -8.86 -19.33 7.34
N ALA A 131 -7.89 -18.44 7.61
CA ALA A 131 -7.98 -17.05 7.19
C ALA A 131 -7.63 -16.90 5.71
N ASN A 132 -8.38 -16.06 5.00
CA ASN A 132 -7.96 -15.50 3.73
C ASN A 132 -7.18 -14.20 3.99
N ALA A 133 -5.89 -14.18 3.67
CA ALA A 133 -4.99 -13.11 4.04
C ALA A 133 -4.81 -12.07 2.93
N TRP A 134 -4.96 -10.80 3.28
CA TRP A 134 -4.74 -9.64 2.43
C TRP A 134 -3.67 -8.75 3.05
N LEU A 135 -2.66 -8.34 2.27
CA LEU A 135 -1.64 -7.39 2.72
C LEU A 135 -1.93 -6.00 2.15
N ASP A 136 -2.29 -5.10 3.06
CA ASP A 136 -2.76 -3.76 2.70
C ASP A 136 -1.69 -2.71 2.96
N ILE A 137 -1.62 -1.74 2.04
CA ILE A 137 -0.94 -0.46 2.26
C ILE A 137 -1.86 0.69 1.86
N ALA A 138 -1.70 1.83 2.54
CA ALA A 138 -2.41 3.06 2.18
C ALA A 138 -1.46 4.17 1.75
N PHE A 139 -2.02 5.06 0.94
CA PHE A 139 -1.44 6.33 0.54
C PHE A 139 -2.44 7.44 0.81
N TYR A 140 -1.96 8.59 1.23
CA TYR A 140 -2.76 9.81 1.32
C TYR A 140 -2.05 10.95 0.58
N LYS A 141 -2.84 11.94 0.18
CA LYS A 141 -2.34 13.11 -0.50
C LYS A 141 -2.05 14.23 0.49
N ASP A 142 -0.84 14.76 0.44
CA ASP A 142 -0.43 15.98 1.14
C ASP A 142 -0.09 17.05 0.10
N GLY A 143 -1.03 17.96 -0.12
CA GLY A 143 -0.99 18.92 -1.22
C GLY A 143 -1.09 18.22 -2.58
N SER A 144 0.00 18.23 -3.35
CA SER A 144 0.06 17.56 -4.67
C SER A 144 0.86 16.26 -4.67
N LYS A 145 1.27 15.77 -3.50
CA LYS A 145 2.16 14.61 -3.37
C LYS A 145 1.46 13.48 -2.63
N TRP A 146 1.59 12.29 -3.16
CA TRP A 146 1.21 11.05 -2.48
C TRP A 146 2.28 10.62 -1.48
N LYS A 147 1.85 10.17 -0.31
CA LYS A 147 2.69 9.68 0.78
C LYS A 147 2.13 8.38 1.32
N ASN A 148 3.02 7.45 1.71
CA ASN A 148 2.60 6.25 2.43
C ASN A 148 1.99 6.66 3.77
N MET A 149 0.86 6.04 4.08
CA MET A 149 0.21 6.10 5.39
C MET A 149 0.93 5.17 6.37
N ALA A 150 0.91 5.48 7.66
CA ALA A 150 1.42 4.55 8.67
C ALA A 150 0.42 3.41 8.88
N ALA A 151 0.88 2.22 9.31
CA ALA A 151 0.02 1.06 9.51
C ALA A 151 -1.14 1.34 10.49
N ALA A 152 -0.87 2.07 11.58
CA ALA A 152 -1.90 2.43 12.56
C ALA A 152 -2.98 3.35 11.97
N ASP A 153 -2.59 4.27 11.09
CA ASP A 153 -3.51 5.18 10.41
C ASP A 153 -4.32 4.46 9.32
N LEU A 154 -3.71 3.48 8.65
CA LEU A 154 -4.36 2.62 7.67
C LEU A 154 -5.48 1.80 8.34
N ALA A 155 -5.22 1.18 9.49
CA ALA A 155 -6.24 0.45 10.25
C ALA A 155 -7.42 1.36 10.61
N ASP A 156 -7.15 2.56 11.13
CA ASP A 156 -8.19 3.54 11.49
C ASP A 156 -9.03 3.98 10.26
N VAL A 157 -8.43 4.08 9.07
CA VAL A 157 -9.11 4.49 7.83
C VAL A 157 -9.87 3.33 7.16
N TRP A 158 -9.31 2.12 7.14
CA TRP A 158 -9.92 0.97 6.49
C TRP A 158 -11.14 0.47 7.28
N PHE A 159 -11.01 0.35 8.60
CA PHE A 159 -12.06 -0.17 9.49
C PHE A 159 -12.90 0.92 10.15
N CYS A 160 -12.67 2.18 9.80
CA CYS A 160 -13.44 3.33 10.29
C CYS A 160 -13.42 3.51 11.82
N ASP A 161 -12.42 2.96 12.52
CA ASP A 161 -12.35 2.88 13.99
C ASP A 161 -12.20 4.25 14.68
N LYS A 162 -11.78 5.30 13.94
CA LYS A 162 -11.64 6.67 14.47
C LYS A 162 -12.02 7.75 13.47
N ASP A 163 -12.33 8.93 14.00
CA ASP A 163 -12.31 10.18 13.25
C ASP A 163 -10.88 10.41 12.70
N SER A 164 -10.65 10.00 11.47
CA SER A 164 -9.38 10.17 10.80
C SER A 164 -9.13 11.64 10.43
N SER A 165 -7.88 12.09 10.58
CA SER A 165 -7.47 13.41 10.08
C SER A 165 -7.26 13.46 8.56
N TYR A 166 -7.27 12.31 7.88
CA TYR A 166 -7.05 12.20 6.44
C TYR A 166 -8.32 12.56 5.65
N LYS A 167 -8.68 13.84 5.65
CA LYS A 167 -9.86 14.35 4.91
C LYS A 167 -9.61 14.62 3.42
N ASP A 168 -8.45 14.23 2.92
CA ASP A 168 -8.04 14.39 1.51
C ASP A 168 -8.12 13.04 0.77
N ASP A 169 -7.61 13.01 -0.46
CA ASP A 169 -7.50 11.83 -1.32
C ASP A 169 -6.70 10.71 -0.62
N VAL A 170 -7.30 9.52 -0.52
CA VAL A 170 -6.72 8.29 0.01
C VAL A 170 -6.78 7.19 -1.03
N VAL A 171 -5.70 6.43 -1.18
CA VAL A 171 -5.65 5.20 -1.96
C VAL A 171 -5.26 4.04 -1.06
N ILE A 172 -6.02 2.95 -1.12
CA ILE A 172 -5.64 1.67 -0.49
C ILE A 172 -5.33 0.67 -1.59
N LEU A 173 -4.18 0.01 -1.47
CA LEU A 173 -3.76 -1.08 -2.32
C LEU A 173 -3.69 -2.34 -1.46
N SER A 174 -4.47 -3.34 -1.86
CA SER A 174 -4.64 -4.60 -1.15
C SER A 174 -4.28 -5.75 -2.08
N VAL A 175 -3.42 -6.66 -1.62
CA VAL A 175 -3.07 -7.87 -2.35
C VAL A 175 -3.47 -9.12 -1.56
N ASN A 176 -4.20 -10.01 -2.19
CA ASN A 176 -4.50 -11.34 -1.65
C ASN A 176 -3.46 -12.33 -2.15
N THR A 177 -3.02 -13.25 -1.29
CA THR A 177 -2.04 -14.28 -1.66
C THR A 177 -2.55 -15.68 -1.36
N ASP A 178 -1.97 -16.70 -1.98
CA ASP A 178 -2.03 -18.07 -1.44
C ASP A 178 -0.93 -18.31 -0.39
N ASP A 179 -0.90 -19.50 0.20
CA ASP A 179 0.07 -19.90 1.23
C ASP A 179 1.53 -19.91 0.73
N SER A 180 1.74 -20.03 -0.57
CA SER A 180 3.05 -19.92 -1.23
C SER A 180 3.50 -18.48 -1.43
N GLY A 181 2.64 -17.50 -1.13
CA GLY A 181 2.88 -16.08 -1.35
C GLY A 181 2.64 -15.64 -2.79
N LYS A 182 1.91 -16.42 -3.59
CA LYS A 182 1.54 -16.02 -4.95
C LYS A 182 0.26 -15.20 -4.91
N ILE A 183 0.30 -14.02 -5.52
CA ILE A 183 -0.82 -13.08 -5.54
C ILE A 183 -1.98 -13.66 -6.35
N GLN A 184 -3.16 -13.75 -5.73
CA GLN A 184 -4.41 -14.21 -6.35
C GLN A 184 -5.34 -13.04 -6.68
N CYS A 185 -5.24 -11.94 -5.93
CA CYS A 185 -6.04 -10.74 -6.12
C CYS A 185 -5.21 -9.47 -5.94
N ILE A 186 -5.52 -8.45 -6.73
CA ILE A 186 -5.07 -7.08 -6.54
C ILE A 186 -6.31 -6.20 -6.52
N SER A 187 -6.46 -5.38 -5.49
CA SER A 187 -7.52 -4.38 -5.44
C SER A 187 -6.98 -3.01 -5.05
N VAL A 188 -7.51 -1.97 -5.69
CA VAL A 188 -7.20 -0.57 -5.38
C VAL A 188 -8.50 0.16 -5.13
N TYR A 189 -8.53 0.93 -4.04
CA TYR A 189 -9.64 1.79 -3.63
C TYR A 189 -9.15 3.23 -3.64
N TYR A 190 -9.90 4.16 -4.24
CA TYR A 190 -9.58 5.58 -4.23
C TYR A 190 -10.78 6.38 -3.74
N PHE A 191 -10.60 7.15 -2.67
CA PHE A 191 -11.69 7.84 -1.99
C PHE A 191 -11.23 9.05 -1.20
N THR A 192 -12.21 9.77 -0.64
CA THR A 192 -11.97 10.72 0.45
C THR A 192 -12.53 10.12 1.73
N TYR A 193 -11.74 10.07 2.82
CA TYR A 193 -12.28 9.54 4.08
C TYR A 193 -13.37 10.47 4.62
N GLY A 194 -14.57 9.92 4.82
CA GLY A 194 -15.76 10.66 5.19
C GLY A 194 -17.00 9.76 5.20
N SER A 195 -18.18 10.37 5.30
CA SER A 195 -19.43 9.64 5.48
C SER A 195 -19.74 8.65 4.35
N GLU A 196 -19.42 9.00 3.10
CA GLU A 196 -19.67 8.11 1.95
C GLU A 196 -18.80 6.84 2.02
N TRP A 197 -17.54 6.97 2.43
CA TRP A 197 -16.64 5.83 2.63
C TRP A 197 -17.10 4.96 3.81
N ILE A 198 -17.42 5.59 4.94
CA ILE A 198 -17.88 4.90 6.16
C ILE A 198 -19.17 4.13 5.87
N GLU A 199 -20.11 4.74 5.16
CA GLU A 199 -21.37 4.10 4.74
C GLU A 199 -21.12 2.92 3.79
N TRP A 200 -20.21 3.06 2.82
CA TRP A 200 -19.89 1.99 1.88
C TRP A 200 -19.19 0.79 2.55
N GLN A 201 -18.24 1.04 3.46
CA GLN A 201 -17.54 -0.01 4.19
C GLN A 201 -18.48 -0.85 5.06
N GLY A 202 -19.53 -0.23 5.61
CA GLY A 202 -20.56 -0.96 6.35
C GLY A 202 -20.08 -1.63 7.65
N TRP A 203 -18.89 -1.28 8.15
CA TRP A 203 -18.37 -1.77 9.43
C TRP A 203 -19.11 -1.20 10.63
N GLU A 204 -19.71 0.00 10.50
CA GLU A 204 -20.56 0.60 11.54
C GLU A 204 -22.04 0.17 11.37
N GLU A 205 -22.49 -0.76 12.22
CA GLU A 205 -23.90 -0.87 12.68
C GLU A 205 -24.02 -0.65 14.19
#